data_AF-A0A6J6D0U3-F1
#
_entry.id   AF-A0A6J6D0U3-F1
#
_cell.length_a   1.000
_cell.length_b   1.000
_cell.length_c   1.000
_cell.angle_alpha   90.00
_cell.angle_beta   90.00
_cell.angle_gamma   90.00
#
_symmetry.space_group_name_H-M   'P 1'
#
loop_
_entity.id
_entity.type
_entity.pdbx_description
1 polymer ?
#
loop_
_entity_poly.entity_id
_entity_poly.type
_entity_poly.pdbx_seq_one_letter_code
_entity_poly.pdbx_strand_id
1 'polypeptide(L)' 'MEIRTVKDQRSALELDLVRLRTYPLLPKDLQVAGGFYDVNTGKLDLI' A
#
# COMPACT_ATOMS: atom_id res chain seq x y z
N MET A 1 -6.16 4.92 24.41
CA MET A 1 -5.67 4.38 23.13
C MET A 1 -6.61 4.85 22.05
N GLU A 2 -6.18 5.71 21.13
CA GLU A 2 -6.97 6.07 19.96
C GLU A 2 -6.64 5.11 18.82
N ILE A 3 -7.60 4.27 18.44
CA ILE A 3 -7.52 3.46 17.22
C ILE A 3 -8.15 4.29 16.11
N ARG A 4 -7.32 4.85 15.22
CA ARG A 4 -7.81 5.45 13.97
C ARG A 4 -8.14 4.32 13.01
N THR A 5 -9.41 3.92 12.97
CA THR A 5 -9.93 3.09 11.88
C THR A 5 -9.79 3.88 10.59
N VAL A 6 -8.82 3.50 9.76
CA VAL A 6 -8.75 3.97 8.37
C VAL A 6 -10.02 3.44 7.71
N LYS A 7 -10.97 4.35 7.43
CA LYS A 7 -12.29 4.01 6.87
C LYS A 7 -12.19 3.27 5.53
N ASP A 8 -11.04 3.35 4.86
CA ASP A 8 -10.75 2.58 3.65
C ASP A 8 -9.23 2.36 3.51
N GLN A 9 -8.72 1.30 4.13
CA GLN A 9 -7.28 0.94 4.08
C GLN A 9 -6.80 0.70 2.65
N ARG A 10 -7.71 0.26 1.78
CA ARG A 10 -7.43 0.03 0.36
C ARG A 10 -7.18 1.34 -0.37
N SER A 11 -8.08 2.30 -0.22
CA SER A 11 -7.92 3.62 -0.84
C SER A 11 -6.64 4.35 -0.40
N ALA A 12 -6.22 4.20 0.86
CA ALA A 12 -4.97 4.76 1.34
C ALA A 12 -3.74 4.11 0.67
N LEU A 13 -3.73 2.78 0.57
CA LEU A 13 -2.63 2.05 -0.08
C LEU A 13 -2.55 2.36 -1.58
N GLU A 14 -3.68 2.45 -2.27
CA GLU A 14 -3.73 2.82 -3.69
C GLU A 14 -3.14 4.21 -3.94
N LEU A 15 -3.44 5.19 -3.07
CA LEU A 15 -2.86 6.53 -3.16
C LEU A 15 -1.33 6.51 -2.98
N ASP A 16 -0.84 5.73 -2.02
CA ASP A 16 0.60 5.62 -1.77
C ASP A 16 1.34 4.91 -2.92
N LEU A 17 0.71 3.91 -3.57
CA LEU A 17 1.25 3.30 -4.78
C LEU A 17 1.33 4.29 -5.95
N VAL A 18 0.31 5.14 -6.13
CA VAL A 18 0.34 6.20 -7.14
C VAL A 18 1.47 7.20 -6.86
N ARG A 19 1.66 7.60 -5.60
CA ARG A 19 2.75 8.49 -5.19
C ARG A 19 4.12 7.89 -5.47
N LEU A 20 4.33 6.62 -5.15
CA LEU A 20 5.57 5.90 -5.44
C LEU A 20 5.85 5.85 -6.95
N ARG A 21 4.85 5.51 -7.77
CA ARG A 21 5.00 5.43 -9.24
C ARG A 21 5.27 6.77 -9.90
N THR A 22 4.77 7.86 -9.31
CA THR A 22 4.91 9.23 -9.85
C THR A 22 6.09 9.99 -9.24
N TYR A 23 6.82 9.38 -8.30
CA TYR A 23 7.89 10.08 -7.59
C TYR A 23 9.07 10.36 -8.52
N PRO A 24 9.47 11.63 -8.72
CA PRO A 24 10.43 12.02 -9.75
C PRO A 24 11.86 11.53 -9.49
N LEU A 25 12.16 11.09 -8.26
CA LEU A 25 13.48 10.54 -7.91
C LEU A 25 13.54 9.01 -8.02
N LEU A 26 12.41 8.33 -8.29
CA LEU A 26 12.40 6.89 -8.50
C LEU A 26 12.54 6.57 -10.01
N PRO A 27 13.29 5.51 -10.37
CA PRO A 27 13.33 5.02 -11.73
C PRO A 27 11.93 4.67 -12.26
N LYS A 28 11.65 5.03 -13.52
CA LYS A 28 10.31 4.81 -14.13
C LYS A 28 9.99 3.34 -14.35
N ASP A 29 11.01 2.50 -14.39
CA ASP A 29 10.94 1.05 -14.56
C ASP A 29 10.96 0.29 -13.22
N LEU A 30 10.99 0.99 -12.09
CA LEU A 30 10.93 0.38 -10.77
C LEU A 30 9.57 -0.31 -10.58
N GLN A 31 9.60 -1.62 -10.32
CA GLN A 31 8.41 -2.38 -10.00
C GLN A 31 7.92 -2.01 -8.60
N VAL A 32 6.67 -1.53 -8.52
CA VAL A 32 6.00 -1.14 -7.26
C VAL A 32 4.70 -1.93 -7.13
N ALA A 33 4.61 -2.73 -6.08
CA ALA A 33 3.43 -3.50 -5.69
C ALA A 33 3.01 -3.12 -4.26
N GLY A 34 1.70 -3.19 -3.99
CA GLY A 34 1.16 -3.06 -2.65
C GLY A 34 0.59 -4.40 -2.20
N GLY A 35 0.52 -4.61 -0.88
CA GLY A 35 -0.16 -5.78 -0.36
C GLY A 35 -0.61 -5.61 1.09
N PHE A 36 -1.64 -6.36 1.45
CA PHE A 36 -2.14 -6.47 2.80
C PHE A 36 -1.65 -7.78 3.43
N TYR A 37 -1.01 -7.65 4.58
CA TYR A 37 -0.57 -8.81 5.35
C TYR A 37 -1.58 -9.11 6.46
N ASP A 38 -2.18 -10.29 6.42
CA ASP A 38 -3.00 -10.81 7.52
C ASP A 38 -2.11 -11.48 8.56
N VAL A 39 -1.96 -10.81 9.70
CA VAL A 39 -1.12 -11.26 10.83
C VAL A 39 -1.60 -12.55 11.49
N ASN A 40 -2.87 -12.92 11.31
CA ASN A 40 -3.44 -14.12 11.94
C ASN A 40 -3.23 -15.36 11.07
N THR A 41 -3.32 -15.19 9.74
CA THR A 41 -3.22 -16.30 8.78
C THR A 41 -1.87 -16.36 8.07
N GLY A 42 -1.07 -15.30 8.15
CA GLY A 42 0.19 -15.14 7.43
C GLY A 42 0.01 -14.89 5.93
N LYS A 43 -1.22 -14.65 5.46
CA LYS A 43 -1.50 -14.41 4.04
C LYS A 43 -1.07 -13.01 3.63
N LEU A 44 -0.58 -12.91 2.40
CA LEU A 44 -0.27 -11.64 1.74
C LEU A 44 -1.16 -11.50 0.51
N ASP A 45 -2.09 -10.56 0.55
CA ASP A 45 -2.96 -10.23 -0.57
C ASP A 45 -2.36 -9.05 -1.34
N LEU A 46 -1.87 -9.30 -2.54
CA LEU A 46 -1.33 -8.28 -3.44
C LEU A 46 -2.45 -7.51 -4.13
N ILE A 47 -2.22 -6.22 -4.40
CA ILE A 47 -3.13 -5.35 -5.16
C ILE A 47 -2.49 -4.75 -6.40
#